data_AF-A0A6L9M3V2-F1
#
_entry.id   AF-A0A6L9M3V2-F1
#
_cell.length_a   1.000
_cell.length_b   1.000
_cell.length_c   1.000
_cell.angle_alpha   90.00
_cell.angle_beta   90.00
_cell.angle_gamma   90.00
#
_symmetry.space_group_name_H-M   'P 1'
#
loop_
_entity.id
_entity.type
_entity.pdbx_description
1 polymer ?
#
loop_
_entity_poly.entity_id
_entity_poly.type
_entity_poly.pdbx_seq_one_letter_code
_entity_poly.pdbx_strand_id
1 'polypeptide(L)'
;MKKLILLAIALCLVFAWGCAKKVQTEPEVVVVEEKEIIVEEEVVVDPMQVYKAEYDSLPATHTVTKGECLWWISEYKHVYNDPFMWPLIYKANRDKISNPDMIYPGQQFDVPRYGFDMEDVKASRKEAGAPWKALEPGQDAMIPAEMRAALGFSF
;
A
#
# COMPACT_ATOMS: atom_id res chain seq x y z
N MET A 1 14.02 -85.64 -50.21
CA MET A 1 15.46 -85.86 -50.00
C MET A 1 16.13 -84.52 -49.78
N LYS A 2 16.77 -84.33 -48.61
CA LYS A 2 17.96 -83.46 -48.34
C LYS A 2 17.76 -81.94 -48.55
N LYS A 3 18.13 -80.97 -47.70
CA LYS A 3 18.84 -80.79 -46.40
C LYS A 3 18.62 -79.26 -46.07
N LEU A 4 18.30 -78.85 -44.83
CA LEU A 4 19.16 -78.06 -43.89
C LEU A 4 19.70 -76.72 -44.48
N ILE A 5 19.68 -75.49 -43.90
CA ILE A 5 19.69 -74.96 -42.51
C ILE A 5 19.72 -73.38 -42.59
N LEU A 6 19.01 -72.66 -41.67
CA LEU A 6 19.27 -71.39 -40.91
C LEU A 6 19.91 -70.11 -41.58
N LEU A 7 19.70 -68.81 -41.22
CA LEU A 7 19.24 -68.09 -40.00
C LEU A 7 19.09 -66.54 -40.29
N ALA A 8 18.08 -65.88 -39.67
CA ALA A 8 17.90 -64.47 -39.19
C ALA A 8 18.52 -63.24 -39.92
N ILE A 9 17.92 -62.06 -40.02
CA ILE A 9 17.30 -61.20 -38.98
C ILE A 9 16.16 -60.35 -39.58
N ALA A 10 15.11 -60.20 -38.78
CA ALA A 10 13.82 -59.62 -39.11
C ALA A 10 13.69 -58.14 -38.72
N LEU A 11 12.56 -57.57 -39.16
CA LEU A 11 11.89 -56.32 -38.76
C LEU A 11 12.31 -55.08 -39.58
N CYS A 12 11.68 -54.83 -40.73
CA CYS A 12 10.40 -54.10 -40.87
C CYS A 12 10.45 -52.75 -40.12
N LEU A 13 10.47 -51.60 -40.80
CA LEU A 13 9.26 -51.03 -41.40
C LEU A 13 9.55 -50.27 -42.70
N VAL A 14 8.82 -50.67 -43.74
CA VAL A 14 8.67 -49.95 -45.01
C VAL A 14 7.23 -49.41 -45.00
N PHE A 15 7.05 -48.09 -45.07
CA PHE A 15 5.82 -47.43 -45.54
C PHE A 15 6.26 -46.08 -46.14
N ALA A 16 6.59 -46.01 -47.43
CA ALA A 16 5.75 -46.05 -48.63
C ALA A 16 5.08 -44.70 -48.95
N TRP A 17 5.41 -44.22 -50.15
CA TRP A 17 4.68 -43.24 -50.99
C TRP A 17 4.53 -41.81 -50.44
N GLY A 18 4.63 -40.76 -51.25
CA GLY A 18 4.59 -40.69 -52.69
C GLY A 18 4.56 -39.23 -53.16
N CYS A 19 4.59 -39.13 -54.49
CA CYS A 19 4.66 -37.98 -55.38
C CYS A 19 4.28 -36.57 -54.90
N ALA A 20 5.15 -35.66 -55.38
CA ALA A 20 4.94 -34.25 -55.67
C ALA A 20 3.52 -33.87 -56.10
N LYS A 21 2.96 -32.87 -55.42
CA LYS A 21 1.93 -31.99 -55.96
C LYS A 21 2.43 -30.56 -55.86
N LYS A 22 2.63 -29.95 -57.03
CA LYS A 22 2.94 -28.53 -57.21
C LYS A 22 1.76 -27.73 -56.65
N VAL A 23 1.97 -26.91 -55.63
CA VAL A 23 0.97 -25.97 -55.11
C VAL A 23 1.42 -24.57 -55.52
N GLN A 24 0.51 -23.88 -56.18
CA GLN A 24 0.59 -22.50 -56.62
C GLN A 24 0.90 -21.57 -55.43
N THR A 25 1.86 -20.68 -55.58
CA THR A 25 2.00 -19.49 -54.74
C THR A 25 0.92 -18.49 -55.13
N GLU A 26 -0.12 -18.40 -54.33
CA GLU A 26 -0.94 -17.18 -54.18
C GLU A 26 -0.23 -16.31 -53.14
N PRO A 27 -0.13 -14.98 -53.33
CA PRO A 27 0.45 -14.10 -52.32
C PRO A 27 -0.50 -14.04 -51.13
N GLU A 28 -0.16 -14.76 -50.07
CA GLU A 28 -0.75 -14.55 -48.75
C GLU A 28 -0.44 -13.10 -48.36
N VAL A 29 -1.50 -12.30 -48.28
CA VAL A 29 -1.48 -10.99 -47.68
C VAL A 29 -0.91 -11.19 -46.28
N VAL A 30 0.34 -10.77 -46.09
CA VAL A 30 0.96 -10.71 -44.77
C VAL A 30 0.15 -9.69 -43.99
N VAL A 31 -0.89 -10.17 -43.32
CA VAL A 31 -1.42 -9.53 -42.13
C VAL A 31 -0.25 -9.56 -41.18
N VAL A 32 0.47 -8.45 -41.13
CA VAL A 32 1.36 -8.16 -40.02
C VAL A 32 0.42 -8.12 -38.82
N GLU A 33 0.35 -9.24 -38.10
CA GLU A 33 -0.13 -9.24 -36.73
C GLU A 33 0.83 -8.30 -36.00
N GLU A 34 0.43 -7.04 -35.92
CA GLU A 34 1.00 -6.06 -35.05
C GLU A 34 0.74 -6.60 -33.65
N LYS A 35 1.69 -7.38 -33.17
CA LYS A 35 1.74 -7.84 -31.79
C LYS A 35 1.74 -6.57 -30.96
N GLU A 36 0.55 -6.21 -30.46
CA GLU A 36 0.39 -5.19 -29.45
C GLU A 36 1.30 -5.55 -28.30
N ILE A 37 2.42 -4.84 -28.24
CA ILE A 37 3.28 -4.85 -27.07
C ILE A 37 2.44 -4.12 -26.03
N ILE A 38 1.79 -4.89 -25.16
CA ILE A 38 1.26 -4.38 -23.90
C ILE A 38 2.49 -3.85 -23.17
N VAL A 39 2.72 -2.54 -23.30
CA VAL A 39 3.59 -1.80 -22.41
C VAL A 39 2.84 -1.87 -21.08
N GLU A 40 3.26 -2.78 -20.21
CA GLU A 40 2.97 -2.65 -18.79
C GLU A 40 3.58 -1.30 -18.37
N GLU A 41 2.74 -0.27 -18.38
CA GLU A 41 3.05 1.05 -17.87
C GLU A 41 3.44 0.84 -16.40
N GLU A 42 4.73 0.91 -16.09
CA GLU A 42 5.20 1.10 -14.73
C GLU A 42 4.51 2.37 -14.23
N VAL A 43 3.43 2.20 -13.48
CA VAL A 43 2.72 3.31 -12.84
C VAL A 43 3.72 3.90 -11.86
N VAL A 44 4.37 5.00 -12.25
CA VAL A 44 5.19 5.83 -11.36
C VAL A 44 4.22 6.41 -10.34
N VAL A 45 3.94 5.64 -9.29
CA VAL A 45 3.06 6.07 -8.20
C VAL A 45 3.76 7.23 -7.51
N ASP A 46 3.19 8.42 -7.63
CA ASP A 46 3.65 9.61 -6.91
C ASP A 46 3.74 9.26 -5.41
N PRO A 47 4.94 9.34 -4.78
CA PRO A 47 5.13 8.98 -3.38
C PRO A 47 4.15 9.67 -2.44
N MET A 48 3.74 10.90 -2.76
CA MET A 48 2.74 11.63 -1.97
C MET A 48 1.37 10.96 -2.02
N GLN A 49 0.98 10.38 -3.16
CA GLN A 49 -0.29 9.65 -3.29
C GLN A 49 -0.26 8.34 -2.52
N VAL A 50 0.87 7.63 -2.52
CA VAL A 50 1.06 6.40 -1.74
C VAL A 50 0.90 6.71 -0.25
N TYR A 51 1.61 7.74 0.24
CA TYR A 51 1.50 8.17 1.63
C TYR A 51 0.08 8.61 1.99
N LYS A 52 -0.58 9.39 1.12
CA LYS A 52 -1.97 9.82 1.34
C LYS A 52 -2.91 8.63 1.44
N ALA A 53 -2.79 7.65 0.55
CA ALA A 53 -3.60 6.44 0.58
C ALA A 53 -3.35 5.61 1.86
N GLU A 54 -2.10 5.51 2.32
CA GLU A 54 -1.76 4.88 3.60
C GLU A 54 -2.41 5.66 4.76
N TYR A 55 -2.25 6.98 4.79
CA TYR A 55 -2.83 7.86 5.81
C TYR A 55 -4.37 7.74 5.88
N ASP A 56 -5.04 7.71 4.73
CA ASP A 56 -6.49 7.54 4.60
C ASP A 56 -6.96 6.16 5.08
N SER A 57 -6.08 5.15 5.04
CA SER A 57 -6.39 3.79 5.53
C SER A 57 -6.26 3.65 7.05
N LEU A 58 -5.69 4.63 7.75
CA LEU A 58 -5.52 4.60 9.20
C LEU A 58 -6.86 4.64 9.94
N PRO A 59 -6.97 3.98 11.11
CA PRO A 59 -8.23 3.94 11.85
C PRO A 59 -8.64 5.33 12.35
N ALA A 60 -9.86 5.76 12.05
CA ALA A 60 -10.41 7.05 12.51
C ALA A 60 -10.94 7.01 13.96
N THR A 61 -10.83 5.87 14.65
CA THR A 61 -11.30 5.69 16.03
C THR A 61 -10.35 4.80 16.81
N HIS A 62 -10.21 5.03 18.11
CA HIS A 62 -9.47 4.17 19.03
C HIS A 62 -10.34 3.76 20.21
N THR A 63 -10.28 2.49 20.61
CA THR A 63 -10.94 2.00 21.82
C THR A 63 -9.94 1.93 22.94
N VAL A 64 -10.18 2.70 24.01
CA VAL A 64 -9.27 2.81 25.16
C VAL A 64 -9.07 1.46 25.81
N THR A 65 -7.81 1.06 25.98
CA THR A 65 -7.42 -0.16 26.70
C THR A 65 -7.01 0.15 28.14
N LYS A 66 -6.93 -0.89 28.97
CA LYS A 66 -6.63 -0.71 30.41
C LYS A 66 -5.25 -0.12 30.62
N GLY A 67 -5.21 1.04 31.27
CA GLY A 67 -3.98 1.74 31.64
C GLY A 67 -3.56 2.79 30.63
N GLU A 68 -4.28 2.98 29.51
CA GLU A 68 -3.96 4.04 28.56
C GLU A 68 -4.27 5.44 29.11
N CYS A 69 -3.53 6.42 28.60
CA CYS A 69 -3.83 7.84 28.71
C CYS A 69 -3.80 8.46 27.30
N LEU A 70 -4.35 9.67 27.14
CA LEU A 70 -4.43 10.33 25.82
C LEU A 70 -3.05 10.50 25.16
N TRP A 71 -2.01 10.75 25.96
CA TRP A 71 -0.62 10.82 25.51
C TRP A 71 -0.18 9.54 24.82
N TRP A 72 -0.33 8.38 25.47
CA TRP A 72 0.06 7.08 24.89
C TRP A 72 -0.77 6.71 23.67
N ILE A 73 -2.05 7.08 23.65
CA ILE A 73 -2.90 6.85 22.48
C ILE A 73 -2.35 7.63 21.28
N SER A 74 -2.01 8.91 21.44
CA SER A 74 -1.45 9.72 20.34
C SER A 74 -0.06 9.28 19.87
N GLU A 75 0.71 8.63 20.74
CA GLU A 75 2.03 8.07 20.42
C GLU A 75 1.96 6.86 19.49
N TYR A 76 0.82 6.18 19.38
CA TYR A 76 0.72 5.04 18.48
C TYR A 76 0.89 5.43 17.01
N LYS A 77 1.62 4.60 16.27
CA LYS A 77 1.87 4.77 14.83
C LYS A 77 0.60 4.92 13.99
N HIS A 78 -0.44 4.16 14.33
CA HIS A 78 -1.71 4.21 13.63
C HIS A 78 -2.59 5.39 14.08
N VAL A 79 -2.16 6.17 15.07
CA VAL A 79 -2.81 7.39 15.57
C VAL A 79 -2.06 8.60 15.02
N TYR A 80 -1.14 9.22 15.76
CA TYR A 80 -0.35 10.34 15.23
C TYR A 80 1.15 10.06 15.20
N ASN A 81 1.60 8.95 15.79
CA ASN A 81 3.01 8.72 16.09
C ASN A 81 3.67 9.94 16.76
N ASP A 82 2.89 10.69 17.54
CA ASP A 82 3.33 11.93 18.16
C ASP A 82 2.55 12.16 19.46
N PRO A 83 3.18 11.93 20.62
CA PRO A 83 2.51 12.06 21.90
C PRO A 83 2.02 13.49 22.19
N PHE A 84 2.63 14.51 21.58
CA PHE A 84 2.25 15.90 21.83
C PHE A 84 0.95 16.30 21.11
N MET A 85 0.40 15.42 20.26
CA MET A 85 -0.85 15.64 19.55
C MET A 85 -2.08 15.11 20.30
N TRP A 86 -1.92 14.57 21.52
CA TRP A 86 -3.06 14.13 22.35
C TRP A 86 -4.19 15.17 22.52
N PRO A 87 -3.94 16.50 22.56
CA PRO A 87 -5.02 17.47 22.70
C PRO A 87 -5.99 17.49 21.51
N LEU A 88 -5.57 17.04 20.31
CA LEU A 88 -6.47 16.90 19.17
C LEU A 88 -7.55 15.84 19.45
N ILE A 89 -7.16 14.71 20.04
CA ILE A 89 -8.09 13.65 20.45
C ILE A 89 -9.05 14.20 21.50
N TYR A 90 -8.54 14.92 22.50
CA TYR A 90 -9.38 15.53 23.53
C TYR A 90 -10.39 16.53 22.95
N LYS A 91 -9.94 17.43 22.06
CA LYS A 91 -10.79 18.44 21.41
C LYS A 91 -11.90 17.81 20.56
N ALA A 92 -11.60 16.72 19.85
CA ALA A 92 -12.58 16.01 19.04
C ALA A 92 -13.63 15.25 19.89
N ASN A 93 -13.30 14.88 21.13
CA ASN A 93 -14.13 14.03 21.99
C ASN A 93 -14.60 14.74 23.27
N ARG A 94 -14.78 16.07 23.24
CA ARG A 94 -15.21 16.86 24.40
C ARG A 94 -16.58 16.49 24.94
N ASP A 95 -17.40 15.86 24.11
CA ASP A 95 -18.70 15.27 24.48
C ASP A 95 -18.55 13.96 25.28
N LYS A 96 -17.43 13.25 25.12
CA LYS A 96 -17.14 11.96 25.78
C LYS A 96 -16.13 12.08 26.93
N ILE A 97 -15.28 13.10 26.91
CA ILE A 97 -14.18 13.32 27.86
C ILE A 97 -14.38 14.64 28.58
N SER A 98 -14.81 14.57 29.84
CA SER A 98 -14.96 15.78 30.68
C SER A 98 -13.63 16.27 31.26
N ASN A 99 -12.71 15.36 31.58
CA ASN A 99 -11.38 15.65 32.09
C ASN A 99 -10.36 14.83 31.28
N PRO A 100 -9.37 15.45 30.63
CA PRO A 100 -8.38 14.74 29.81
C PRO A 100 -7.54 13.73 30.59
N ASP A 101 -7.39 13.91 31.90
CA ASP A 101 -6.66 12.98 32.78
C ASP A 101 -7.52 11.80 33.25
N MET A 102 -8.81 11.78 32.92
CA MET A 102 -9.77 10.76 33.35
C MET A 102 -10.44 10.10 32.14
N ILE A 103 -9.76 9.11 31.58
CA ILE A 103 -10.31 8.21 30.56
C ILE A 103 -10.43 6.79 31.11
N TYR A 104 -11.37 6.02 30.56
CA TYR A 104 -11.74 4.71 31.06
C TYR A 104 -11.67 3.64 29.95
N PRO A 105 -11.28 2.40 30.29
CA PRO A 105 -11.23 1.32 29.32
C PRO A 105 -12.60 1.06 28.68
N GLY A 106 -12.61 0.79 27.38
CA GLY A 106 -13.81 0.56 26.58
C GLY A 106 -14.47 1.82 26.02
N GLN A 107 -14.02 3.02 26.39
CA GLN A 107 -14.43 4.24 25.70
C GLN A 107 -13.90 4.24 24.26
N GLN A 108 -14.72 4.67 23.32
CA GLN A 108 -14.32 4.84 21.92
C GLN A 108 -14.15 6.32 21.60
N PHE A 109 -12.94 6.69 21.22
CA PHE A 109 -12.58 8.06 20.85
C PHE A 109 -12.38 8.19 19.35
N ASP A 110 -12.88 9.29 18.81
CA ASP A 110 -12.63 9.71 17.45
C ASP A 110 -11.20 10.25 17.35
N VAL A 111 -10.47 9.81 16.34
CA VAL A 111 -9.11 10.27 16.04
C VAL A 111 -9.20 11.11 14.76
N PRO A 112 -9.27 12.45 14.86
CA PRO A 112 -9.41 13.29 13.68
C PRO A 112 -8.20 13.11 12.76
N ARG A 113 -8.46 12.82 11.49
CA ARG A 113 -7.46 12.75 10.40
C ARG A 113 -7.38 14.04 9.61
N TYR A 114 -8.50 14.75 9.56
CA TYR A 114 -8.69 16.00 8.84
C TYR A 114 -9.48 16.98 9.71
N GLY A 115 -9.60 18.23 9.26
CA GLY A 115 -10.35 19.27 9.97
C GLY A 115 -9.55 20.03 11.03
N PHE A 116 -8.22 19.89 11.00
CA PHE A 116 -7.27 20.72 11.74
C PHE A 116 -6.16 21.17 10.78
N ASP A 117 -5.49 22.27 11.09
CA ASP A 117 -4.37 22.79 10.32
C ASP A 117 -3.03 22.67 11.06
N MET A 118 -1.94 23.17 10.45
CA MET A 118 -0.61 23.13 11.07
C MET A 118 -0.54 23.98 12.37
N GLU A 119 -1.33 25.05 12.46
CA GLU A 119 -1.38 25.88 13.66
C GLU A 119 -2.11 25.16 14.79
N ASP A 120 -3.15 24.40 14.49
CA ASP A 120 -3.81 23.50 15.46
C ASP A 120 -2.85 22.42 15.97
N VAL A 121 -2.01 21.85 15.10
CA VAL A 121 -0.96 20.88 15.50
C VAL A 121 0.04 21.55 16.44
N LYS A 122 0.61 22.70 16.05
CA LYS A 122 1.57 23.45 16.88
C LYS A 122 0.95 23.88 18.21
N ALA A 123 -0.30 24.31 18.21
CA ALA A 123 -1.03 24.71 19.41
C ALA A 123 -1.26 23.52 20.35
N SER A 124 -1.63 22.35 19.80
CA SER A 124 -1.77 21.11 20.57
C SER A 124 -0.43 20.67 21.15
N ARG A 125 0.66 20.73 20.36
CA ARG A 125 2.00 20.42 20.85
C ARG A 125 2.42 21.36 21.98
N LYS A 126 2.17 22.67 21.84
CA LYS A 126 2.41 23.67 22.87
C LYS A 126 1.59 23.40 24.14
N GLU A 127 0.31 23.08 24.00
CA GLU A 127 -0.61 22.75 25.10
C GLU A 127 -0.17 21.49 25.85
N ALA A 128 0.32 20.48 25.12
CA ALA A 128 0.91 19.27 25.67
C ALA A 128 2.29 19.48 26.34
N GLY A 129 2.84 20.70 26.32
CA GLY A 129 4.12 21.03 26.94
C GLY A 129 5.35 20.78 26.07
N ALA A 130 5.19 20.71 24.74
CA ALA A 130 6.34 20.66 23.83
C ALA A 130 7.23 21.90 24.01
N PRO A 131 8.56 21.76 23.92
CA PRO A 131 9.46 22.90 24.03
C PRO A 131 9.19 23.88 22.88
N TRP A 132 9.23 25.18 23.16
CA TRP A 132 8.90 26.23 22.19
C TRP A 132 9.73 26.18 20.89
N LYS A 133 10.92 25.56 20.93
CA LYS A 133 11.80 25.35 19.78
C LYS A 133 11.39 24.17 18.89
N ALA A 134 10.50 23.30 19.35
CA ALA A 134 10.07 22.08 18.66
C ALA A 134 8.53 21.99 18.61
N LEU A 135 7.88 23.08 18.21
CA LEU A 135 6.42 23.10 18.03
C LEU A 135 5.96 22.43 16.74
N GLU A 136 6.83 22.32 15.74
CA GLU A 136 6.54 21.55 14.54
C GLU A 136 6.57 20.05 14.85
N PRO A 137 5.66 19.26 14.25
CA PRO A 137 5.68 17.81 14.41
C PRO A 137 6.94 17.21 13.78
N GLY A 138 7.37 16.05 14.29
CA GLY A 138 8.52 15.33 13.75
C GLY A 138 8.29 14.78 12.35
N GLN A 139 9.37 14.42 11.65
CA GLN A 139 9.28 13.76 10.33
C GLN A 139 8.61 12.38 10.40
N ASP A 140 8.55 11.77 11.56
CA ASP A 140 7.89 10.50 11.82
C ASP A 140 6.42 10.64 12.22
N ALA A 141 5.91 11.86 12.43
CA ALA A 141 4.52 12.08 12.76
C ALA A 141 3.58 11.72 11.59
N MET A 142 2.47 11.05 11.90
CA MET A 142 1.39 10.76 10.96
C MET A 142 0.44 11.96 10.86
N ILE A 143 0.71 12.81 9.89
CA ILE A 143 -0.05 14.03 9.56
C ILE A 143 -0.49 13.99 8.10
N PRO A 144 -1.50 14.78 7.69
CA PRO A 144 -1.93 14.84 6.29
C PRO A 144 -0.76 15.11 5.32
N ALA A 145 -0.84 14.52 4.13
CA ALA A 145 0.21 14.59 3.12
C ALA A 145 0.60 16.04 2.78
N GLU A 146 -0.38 16.92 2.72
CA GLU A 146 -0.20 18.35 2.43
C GLU A 146 0.61 19.05 3.52
N MET A 147 0.40 18.70 4.80
CA MET A 147 1.17 19.21 5.93
C MET A 147 2.61 18.69 5.91
N ARG A 148 2.77 17.40 5.58
CA ARG A 148 4.07 16.76 5.43
C ARG A 148 4.90 17.42 4.32
N ALA A 149 4.27 17.70 3.17
CA ALA A 149 4.88 18.45 2.07
C ALA A 149 5.26 19.89 2.49
N ALA A 150 4.38 20.58 3.23
CA ALA A 150 4.64 21.94 3.68
C ALA A 150 5.84 22.05 4.64
N LEU A 151 6.12 20.99 5.41
CA LEU A 151 7.32 20.88 6.25
C LEU A 151 8.57 20.44 5.49
N GLY A 152 8.45 20.13 4.19
CA GLY A 152 9.56 19.66 3.35
C GLY A 152 10.00 18.24 3.68
N PHE A 153 9.13 17.43 4.29
CA PHE A 153 9.44 16.03 4.60
C PHE A 153 9.31 15.14 3.36
N SER A 154 10.11 14.09 3.31
CA SER A 154 10.02 13.05 2.28
C SER A 154 8.80 12.17 2.51
N PHE A 155 8.18 11.71 1.43
CA PHE A 155 7.13 10.69 1.47
C PHE A 155 7.73 9.28 1.45
#